data_AF-A0A966URQ9-F1
#
_entry.id   AF-A0A966URQ9-F1
#
_cell.length_a   1.000
_cell.length_b   1.000
_cell.length_c   1.000
_cell.angle_alpha   90.00
_cell.angle_beta   90.00
_cell.angle_gamma   90.00
#
_symmetry.space_group_name_H-M   'P 1'
#
loop_
_entity.id
_entity.type
_entity.pdbx_description
1 polymer ?
#
loop_
_entity_poly.entity_id
_entity_poly.type
_entity_poly.pdbx_seq_one_letter_code
_entity_poly.pdbx_strand_id
1 'polypeptide(L)'
;MDNSGLLVQASSGLERMMYSNQSGPLKDSTVAQISAYVYYEAAVISKLTTNSQFKALFTKTMFDQINTDFGNYIDALARSKPKSLHHVYEWKKAGNKTARLFKLNKISEEGLSFRVNYEFMPSRSMVPAPTGRRRHMFANKALIMEEGKPLVIKPKNAERLVFEVDGETVFMPKGKSITVRRPGGSASTNQFTLAHSRFFSGRLVNESIKRSGFQKIFNSSITKALSVPSNIKKVQYSFSPNLIRSQADAALTASFGGAL
;
A
#
# COMPACT_ATOMS: atom_id res chain seq x y z
N MET A 1 -6.12 19.25 -4.64
CA MET A 1 -7.31 19.94 -5.18
C MET A 1 -7.68 19.25 -6.47
N ASP A 2 -8.91 18.76 -6.56
CA ASP A 2 -9.41 18.13 -7.78
C ASP A 2 -9.83 19.23 -8.76
N ASN A 3 -9.09 19.37 -9.87
CA ASN A 3 -9.36 20.38 -10.91
C ASN A 3 -10.25 19.83 -12.04
N SER A 4 -10.79 18.62 -11.88
CA SER A 4 -11.69 17.98 -12.84
C SER A 4 -12.86 18.89 -13.24
N GLY A 5 -13.50 19.54 -12.26
CA GLY A 5 -14.62 20.47 -12.48
C GLY A 5 -14.24 21.70 -13.32
N LEU A 6 -13.06 22.27 -13.10
CA LEU A 6 -12.56 23.41 -13.88
C LEU A 6 -12.26 23.02 -15.33
N LEU A 7 -11.69 21.82 -15.55
CA LEU A 7 -11.42 21.30 -16.90
C LEU A 7 -12.71 21.00 -17.66
N VAL A 8 -13.71 20.41 -16.99
CA VAL A 8 -15.02 20.15 -17.58
C VAL A 8 -15.69 21.48 -17.95
N GLN A 9 -15.68 22.46 -17.05
CA GLN A 9 -16.23 23.80 -17.32
C GLN A 9 -15.53 24.50 -18.48
N ALA A 10 -14.19 24.47 -18.51
CA ALA A 10 -13.40 25.04 -19.60
C ALA A 10 -13.70 24.35 -20.95
N SER A 11 -13.86 23.03 -20.95
CA SER A 11 -14.15 22.26 -22.17
C SER A 11 -15.58 22.44 -22.69
N SER A 12 -16.54 22.83 -21.84
CA SER A 12 -17.95 22.98 -22.25
C SER A 12 -18.14 24.05 -23.34
N GLY A 13 -17.31 25.09 -23.35
CA GLY A 13 -17.31 26.12 -24.40
C GLY A 13 -16.90 25.59 -25.78
N LEU A 14 -16.10 24.51 -25.82
CA LEU A 14 -15.66 23.87 -27.06
C LEU A 14 -16.78 23.09 -27.75
N GLU A 15 -17.85 22.73 -27.02
CA GLU A 15 -18.96 21.96 -27.60
C GLU A 15 -19.64 22.67 -28.76
N ARG A 16 -19.78 24.00 -28.67
CA ARG A 16 -20.34 24.81 -29.76
C ARG A 16 -19.41 24.89 -30.97
N MET A 17 -18.11 24.85 -30.72
CA MET A 17 -17.06 24.95 -31.74
C MET A 17 -16.81 23.61 -32.46
N MET A 18 -17.29 22.49 -31.91
CA MET A 18 -17.25 21.16 -32.53
C MET A 18 -18.24 20.97 -33.69
N TYR A 19 -19.08 21.95 -33.98
CA TYR A 19 -19.99 21.97 -35.13
C TYR A 19 -19.54 23.06 -36.10
N SER A 20 -19.32 22.74 -37.38
CA SER A 20 -19.04 23.75 -38.38
C SER A 20 -20.34 24.49 -38.74
N ASN A 21 -20.48 25.73 -38.27
CA ASN A 21 -21.58 26.64 -38.66
C ASN A 21 -21.17 27.49 -39.86
N GLN A 22 -20.71 26.86 -40.95
CA GLN A 22 -20.32 27.57 -42.16
C GLN A 22 -21.38 27.43 -43.26
N SER A 23 -21.98 28.54 -43.65
CA SER A 23 -22.85 28.66 -44.83
C SER A 23 -22.03 29.22 -46.00
N GLY A 24 -21.54 28.35 -46.88
CA GLY A 24 -20.76 28.72 -48.07
C GLY A 24 -20.32 27.51 -48.91
N PRO A 25 -19.80 27.73 -50.13
CA PRO A 25 -19.35 26.67 -51.04
C PRO A 25 -18.08 25.95 -50.55
N LEU A 26 -17.31 26.56 -49.64
CA LEU A 26 -16.16 25.98 -48.97
C LEU A 26 -16.52 25.71 -47.51
N LYS A 27 -16.28 24.48 -47.04
CA LYS A 27 -16.49 24.06 -45.65
C LYS A 27 -15.13 23.80 -45.01
N ASP A 28 -14.87 24.44 -43.89
CA ASP A 28 -13.67 24.24 -43.07
C ASP A 28 -14.00 23.41 -41.82
N SER A 29 -13.24 22.34 -41.59
CA SER A 29 -13.36 21.45 -40.43
C SER A 29 -12.33 21.73 -39.34
N THR A 30 -11.35 22.62 -39.56
CA THR A 30 -10.20 22.82 -38.67
C THR A 30 -10.62 23.15 -37.24
N VAL A 31 -11.52 24.12 -37.08
CA VAL A 31 -12.04 24.55 -35.77
C VAL A 31 -12.77 23.40 -35.07
N ALA A 32 -13.61 22.66 -35.80
CA ALA A 32 -14.34 21.53 -35.25
C ALA A 32 -13.41 20.40 -34.80
N GLN A 33 -12.38 20.10 -35.59
CA GLN A 33 -11.37 19.07 -35.29
C GLN A 33 -10.48 19.45 -34.11
N ILE A 34 -9.96 20.69 -34.08
CA ILE A 34 -9.13 21.18 -32.97
C ILE A 34 -9.96 21.21 -31.69
N SER A 35 -11.21 21.69 -31.76
CA SER A 35 -12.11 21.71 -30.61
C SER A 35 -12.39 20.30 -30.09
N ALA A 36 -12.65 19.35 -30.99
CA ALA A 36 -12.85 17.94 -30.63
C ALA A 36 -11.60 17.30 -30.01
N TYR A 37 -10.42 17.62 -30.52
CA TYR A 37 -9.15 17.14 -29.97
C TYR A 37 -8.91 17.67 -28.55
N VAL A 38 -8.97 18.98 -28.34
CA VAL A 38 -8.75 19.59 -27.00
C VAL A 38 -9.82 19.10 -26.02
N TYR A 39 -11.06 18.98 -26.48
CA TYR A 39 -12.17 18.46 -25.68
C TYR A 39 -11.94 16.99 -25.27
N TYR A 40 -11.40 16.15 -26.16
CA TYR A 40 -11.02 14.78 -25.85
C TYR A 40 -9.95 14.72 -24.76
N GLU A 41 -8.86 15.48 -24.90
CA GLU A 41 -7.78 15.49 -23.89
C GLU A 41 -8.28 15.98 -22.53
N ALA A 42 -9.10 17.04 -22.51
CA ALA A 42 -9.73 17.52 -21.29
C ALA A 42 -10.63 16.46 -20.64
N ALA A 43 -11.39 15.70 -21.43
CA ALA A 43 -12.21 14.60 -20.95
C ALA A 43 -11.38 13.46 -20.34
N VAL A 44 -10.25 13.10 -20.95
CA VAL A 44 -9.33 12.09 -20.40
C VAL A 44 -8.74 12.55 -19.06
N ILE A 45 -8.23 13.79 -18.99
CA ILE A 45 -7.57 14.33 -17.79
C ILE A 45 -8.57 14.52 -16.65
N SER A 46 -9.77 15.05 -16.94
CA SER A 46 -10.78 15.31 -15.92
C SER A 46 -11.27 14.05 -15.19
N LYS A 47 -11.19 12.88 -15.85
CA LYS A 47 -11.60 11.60 -15.26
C LYS A 47 -10.46 10.73 -14.75
N LEU A 48 -9.22 11.19 -14.90
CA LEU A 48 -8.04 10.44 -14.46
C LEU A 48 -8.12 10.09 -12.97
N THR A 49 -8.34 11.10 -12.12
CA THR A 49 -8.37 10.94 -10.66
C THR A 49 -9.61 10.20 -10.15
N THR A 50 -10.65 10.05 -10.97
CA THR A 50 -11.91 9.35 -10.62
C THR A 50 -11.97 7.94 -11.20
N ASN A 51 -11.15 7.61 -12.19
CA ASN A 51 -11.08 6.30 -12.82
C ASN A 51 -10.62 5.21 -11.84
N SER A 52 -11.40 4.12 -11.75
CA SER A 52 -11.17 3.05 -10.77
C SER A 52 -9.94 2.20 -11.10
N GLN A 53 -9.65 1.97 -12.39
CA GLN A 53 -8.49 1.21 -12.85
C GLN A 53 -7.20 1.97 -12.53
N PHE A 54 -7.17 3.28 -12.80
CA PHE A 54 -6.06 4.16 -12.43
C PHE A 54 -5.85 4.15 -10.91
N LYS A 55 -6.90 4.38 -10.10
CA LYS A 55 -6.81 4.34 -8.63
C LYS A 55 -6.27 3.01 -8.12
N ALA A 56 -6.76 1.90 -8.67
CA ALA A 56 -6.34 0.56 -8.28
C ALA A 56 -4.86 0.32 -8.62
N LEU A 57 -4.43 0.68 -9.84
CA LEU A 57 -3.06 0.54 -10.28
C LEU A 57 -2.11 1.42 -9.45
N PHE A 58 -2.44 2.71 -9.28
CA PHE A 58 -1.69 3.64 -8.44
C PHE A 58 -1.49 3.07 -7.03
N THR A 59 -2.59 2.69 -6.39
CA THR A 59 -2.56 2.20 -5.02
C THR A 59 -1.78 0.90 -4.91
N LYS A 60 -2.00 -0.05 -5.83
CA LYS A 60 -1.31 -1.35 -5.84
C LYS A 60 0.20 -1.18 -6.04
N THR A 61 0.61 -0.50 -7.12
CA THR A 61 2.03 -0.32 -7.46
C THR A 61 2.80 0.36 -6.34
N MET A 62 2.23 1.41 -5.75
CA MET A 62 2.86 2.15 -4.65
C MET A 62 2.91 1.32 -3.38
N PHE A 63 1.80 0.69 -2.99
CA PHE A 63 1.71 -0.12 -1.78
C PHE A 63 2.62 -1.34 -1.84
N ASP A 64 2.66 -2.08 -2.95
CA ASP A 64 3.46 -3.28 -3.10
C ASP A 64 4.96 -2.96 -2.95
N GLN A 65 5.39 -1.83 -3.51
CA GLN A 65 6.76 -1.35 -3.38
C GLN A 65 7.08 -0.93 -1.93
N ILE A 66 6.22 -0.10 -1.32
CA ILE A 66 6.35 0.30 0.09
C ILE A 66 6.40 -0.92 1.01
N ASN A 67 5.53 -1.91 0.78
CA ASN A 67 5.47 -3.13 1.57
C ASN A 67 6.77 -3.95 1.47
N THR A 68 7.30 -4.08 0.27
CA THR A 68 8.57 -4.76 0.02
C THR A 68 9.72 -4.05 0.73
N ASP A 69 9.80 -2.74 0.59
CA ASP A 69 10.90 -1.92 1.09
C ASP A 69 10.88 -1.78 2.61
N PHE A 70 9.70 -1.54 3.19
CA PHE A 70 9.52 -1.52 4.62
C PHE A 70 9.90 -2.86 5.24
N GLY A 71 9.44 -3.96 4.64
CA GLY A 71 9.82 -5.29 5.09
C GLY A 71 11.32 -5.53 5.06
N ASN A 72 12.00 -5.15 3.97
CA ASN A 72 13.45 -5.29 3.83
C ASN A 72 14.21 -4.42 4.84
N TYR A 73 13.72 -3.22 5.11
CA TYR A 73 14.25 -2.32 6.12
C TYR A 73 14.16 -2.94 7.54
N ILE A 74 13.00 -3.46 7.93
CA ILE A 74 12.84 -4.13 9.23
C ILE A 74 13.70 -5.39 9.30
N ASP A 75 13.81 -6.17 8.22
CA ASP A 75 14.68 -7.35 8.19
C ASP A 75 16.15 -6.99 8.41
N ALA A 76 16.63 -5.93 7.77
CA ALA A 76 18.00 -5.45 7.94
C ALA A 76 18.25 -4.93 9.37
N LEU A 77 17.29 -4.19 9.93
CA LEU A 77 17.37 -3.74 11.33
C LEU A 77 17.35 -4.91 12.31
N ALA A 78 16.55 -5.94 12.06
CA ALA A 78 16.47 -7.11 12.93
C ALA A 78 17.75 -7.96 12.88
N ARG A 79 18.44 -8.02 11.73
CA ARG A 79 19.76 -8.65 11.63
C ARG A 79 20.84 -7.89 12.39
N SER A 80 20.83 -6.56 12.30
CA SER A 80 21.82 -5.72 13.00
C SER A 80 21.55 -5.57 14.49
N LYS A 81 20.28 -5.55 14.91
CA LYS A 81 19.83 -5.36 16.30
C LYS A 81 18.80 -6.42 16.70
N PRO A 82 19.17 -7.71 16.77
CA PRO A 82 18.23 -8.79 17.05
C PRO A 82 17.53 -8.64 18.40
N LYS A 83 18.23 -8.14 19.43
CA LYS A 83 17.63 -7.87 20.75
C LYS A 83 16.42 -6.93 20.66
N SER A 84 16.40 -6.01 19.70
CA SER A 84 15.35 -5.01 19.55
C SER A 84 14.16 -5.44 18.72
N LEU A 85 14.33 -6.37 17.77
CA LEU A 85 13.28 -6.72 16.80
C LEU A 85 12.99 -8.22 16.71
N HIS A 86 13.64 -9.08 17.49
CA HIS A 86 13.36 -10.52 17.48
C HIS A 86 11.89 -10.84 17.83
N HIS A 87 11.18 -9.96 18.52
CA HIS A 87 9.79 -10.19 18.91
C HIS A 87 8.84 -10.17 17.73
N VAL A 88 9.13 -9.40 16.67
CA VAL A 88 8.33 -9.31 15.44
C VAL A 88 8.66 -10.38 14.40
N TYR A 89 9.40 -11.43 14.79
CA TYR A 89 9.66 -12.62 13.97
C TYR A 89 9.34 -13.90 14.74
N GLU A 90 9.20 -15.02 14.05
CA GLU A 90 9.19 -16.34 14.69
C GLU A 90 10.50 -16.58 15.47
N TRP A 91 10.41 -17.46 16.46
CA TRP A 91 11.53 -17.74 17.36
C TRP A 91 12.80 -18.13 16.62
N LYS A 92 13.94 -17.55 17.01
CA LYS A 92 15.27 -17.77 16.41
C LYS A 92 15.34 -17.45 14.90
N LYS A 93 14.41 -16.65 14.36
CA LYS A 93 14.36 -16.28 12.93
C LYS A 93 14.33 -14.76 12.71
N ALA A 94 15.00 -14.00 13.58
CA ALA A 94 15.06 -12.54 13.46
C ALA A 94 15.65 -12.11 12.09
N GLY A 95 14.95 -11.23 11.39
CA GLY A 95 15.38 -10.74 10.07
C GLY A 95 15.17 -11.69 8.90
N ASN A 96 14.42 -12.79 9.11
CA ASN A 96 13.99 -13.67 8.02
C ASN A 96 12.59 -13.28 7.53
N LYS A 97 12.48 -12.94 6.24
CA LYS A 97 11.24 -12.50 5.59
C LYS A 97 10.05 -13.45 5.80
N THR A 98 10.26 -14.77 5.75
CA THR A 98 9.17 -15.76 5.88
C THR A 98 8.71 -15.95 7.32
N ALA A 99 9.47 -15.43 8.27
CA ALA A 99 9.21 -15.53 9.70
C ALA A 99 8.61 -14.25 10.30
N ARG A 100 8.33 -13.22 9.50
CA ARG A 100 7.75 -11.96 10.00
C ARG A 100 6.41 -12.22 10.70
N LEU A 101 6.21 -11.57 11.83
CA LEU A 101 4.95 -11.54 12.59
C LEU A 101 4.26 -10.18 12.47
N PHE A 102 4.46 -9.50 11.36
CA PHE A 102 3.80 -8.25 11.04
C PHE A 102 3.44 -8.22 9.55
N LYS A 103 2.39 -7.47 9.21
CA LYS A 103 2.08 -7.12 7.82
C LYS A 103 1.61 -5.67 7.75
N LEU A 104 1.88 -5.04 6.61
CA LEU A 104 1.28 -3.76 6.28
C LEU A 104 -0.09 -3.97 5.65
N ASN A 105 -0.98 -3.03 5.92
CA ASN A 105 -2.32 -2.94 5.37
C ASN A 105 -2.50 -1.57 4.73
N LYS A 106 -3.34 -1.53 3.71
CA LYS A 106 -3.79 -0.28 3.09
C LYS A 106 -5.24 -0.02 3.47
N ILE A 107 -5.55 1.24 3.75
CA ILE A 107 -6.91 1.73 3.94
C ILE A 107 -7.14 2.74 2.83
N SER A 108 -8.03 2.40 1.91
CA SER A 108 -8.41 3.31 0.82
C SER A 108 -9.08 4.56 1.38
N GLU A 109 -8.74 5.71 0.84
CA GLU A 109 -9.39 6.98 1.15
C GLU A 109 -10.16 7.50 -0.06
N GLU A 110 -10.88 8.60 0.14
CA GLU A 110 -11.54 9.31 -0.95
C GLU A 110 -10.49 9.97 -1.88
N GLY A 111 -10.69 9.82 -3.19
CA GLY A 111 -9.78 10.38 -4.20
C GLY A 111 -8.56 9.50 -4.49
N LEU A 112 -7.38 10.14 -4.61
CA LEU A 112 -6.10 9.51 -4.96
C LEU A 112 -5.17 9.49 -3.73
N SER A 113 -5.66 8.94 -2.63
CA SER A 113 -4.87 8.74 -1.42
C SER A 113 -5.22 7.42 -0.75
N PHE A 114 -4.29 6.93 0.07
CA PHE A 114 -4.48 5.76 0.90
C PHE A 114 -3.63 5.90 2.17
N ARG A 115 -4.12 5.36 3.28
CA ARG A 115 -3.33 5.23 4.50
C ARG A 115 -2.65 3.87 4.55
N VAL A 116 -1.45 3.82 5.09
CA VAL A 116 -0.75 2.59 5.42
C VAL A 116 -0.79 2.40 6.92
N ASN A 117 -1.25 1.23 7.36
CA ASN A 117 -1.19 0.79 8.75
C ASN A 117 -0.46 -0.55 8.83
N TYR A 118 -0.20 -1.04 10.03
CA TYR A 118 0.33 -2.38 10.26
C TYR A 118 -0.53 -3.16 11.24
N GLU A 119 -0.40 -4.48 11.20
CA GLU A 119 -0.92 -5.36 12.23
C GLU A 119 0.10 -6.45 12.56
N PHE A 120 0.06 -6.92 13.81
CA PHE A 120 0.85 -8.06 14.24
C PHE A 120 0.10 -9.36 13.98
N MET A 121 0.84 -10.34 13.46
CA MET A 121 0.34 -11.68 13.21
C MET A 121 0.64 -12.59 14.40
N PRO A 122 -0.23 -13.57 14.68
CA PRO A 122 0.03 -14.53 15.73
C PRO A 122 1.23 -15.43 15.38
N SER A 123 2.10 -15.69 16.35
CA SER A 123 3.15 -16.69 16.25
C SER A 123 2.56 -18.07 16.08
N ARG A 124 3.12 -18.86 15.16
CA ARG A 124 2.72 -20.24 14.86
C ARG A 124 3.74 -21.26 15.35
N SER A 125 4.91 -20.81 15.79
CA SER A 125 5.96 -21.70 16.29
C SER A 125 5.88 -21.90 17.80
N MET A 126 6.20 -23.11 18.24
CA MET A 126 6.32 -23.44 19.65
C MET A 126 7.51 -22.73 20.26
N VAL A 127 7.37 -22.23 21.49
CA VAL A 127 8.48 -21.60 22.22
C VAL A 127 9.66 -22.59 22.27
N PRO A 128 10.89 -22.16 21.93
CA PRO A 128 12.07 -23.02 22.03
C PRO A 128 12.28 -23.44 23.48
N ALA A 129 12.42 -24.74 23.71
CA ALA A 129 12.79 -25.32 24.99
C ALA A 129 14.06 -26.16 24.81
N PRO A 130 15.05 -26.09 25.72
CA PRO A 130 16.26 -26.92 25.66
C PRO A 130 15.93 -28.41 25.81
N THR A 131 15.02 -28.72 26.73
CA THR A 131 14.56 -30.05 27.08
C THR A 131 13.06 -30.00 27.39
N GLY A 132 12.33 -31.09 27.12
CA GLY A 132 10.93 -31.24 27.52
C GLY A 132 9.93 -31.41 26.38
N ARG A 133 8.98 -32.34 26.59
CA ARG A 133 7.88 -32.65 25.65
C ARG A 133 6.74 -31.64 25.71
N ARG A 134 6.58 -30.92 26.82
CA ARG A 134 5.50 -29.94 27.03
C ARG A 134 5.94 -28.58 26.52
N ARG A 135 5.54 -28.29 25.28
CA ARG A 135 5.78 -26.98 24.66
C ARG A 135 4.47 -26.19 24.65
N HIS A 136 4.58 -24.87 24.68
CA HIS A 136 3.44 -23.98 24.49
C HIS A 136 3.70 -23.05 23.31
N MET A 137 2.62 -22.49 22.76
CA MET A 137 2.68 -21.45 21.75
C MET A 137 2.39 -20.12 22.41
N PHE A 138 3.20 -19.11 22.11
CA PHE A 138 2.93 -17.74 22.53
C PHE A 138 2.33 -16.96 21.36
N ALA A 139 1.03 -17.14 21.10
CA ALA A 139 0.38 -16.62 19.91
C ALA A 139 0.55 -15.10 19.76
N ASN A 140 0.22 -14.31 20.79
CA ASN A 140 0.30 -12.84 20.72
C ASN A 140 1.71 -12.28 21.00
N LYS A 141 2.77 -13.04 20.66
CA LYS A 141 4.17 -12.70 20.94
C LYS A 141 4.55 -11.28 20.51
N ALA A 142 4.37 -10.97 19.22
CA ALA A 142 4.82 -9.69 18.66
C ALA A 142 4.11 -8.51 19.33
N LEU A 143 2.78 -8.58 19.46
CA LEU A 143 1.96 -7.55 20.11
C LEU A 143 2.38 -7.32 21.57
N ILE A 144 2.40 -8.38 22.38
CA ILE A 144 2.65 -8.26 23.82
C ILE A 144 4.07 -7.76 24.11
N MET A 145 5.07 -8.24 23.36
CA MET A 145 6.46 -7.82 23.55
C MET A 145 6.72 -6.41 23.02
N GLU A 146 6.02 -5.98 21.97
CA GLU A 146 6.10 -4.61 21.44
C GLU A 146 5.47 -3.62 22.45
N GLU A 147 4.28 -3.93 22.96
CA GLU A 147 3.60 -3.08 23.96
C GLU A 147 4.27 -3.15 25.34
N GLY A 148 5.08 -4.17 25.59
CA GLY A 148 5.71 -4.41 26.90
C GLY A 148 4.71 -4.78 27.99
N LYS A 149 3.54 -5.34 27.63
CA LYS A 149 2.51 -5.72 28.61
C LYS A 149 3.02 -6.84 29.53
N PRO A 150 2.97 -6.66 30.87
CA PRO A 150 3.35 -7.71 31.80
C PRO A 150 2.52 -8.98 31.62
N LEU A 151 3.15 -10.14 31.76
CA LEU A 151 2.48 -11.44 31.68
C LEU A 151 2.52 -12.15 33.02
N VAL A 152 1.42 -12.79 33.39
CA VAL A 152 1.36 -13.69 34.54
C VAL A 152 1.32 -15.13 34.04
N ILE A 153 2.33 -15.90 34.39
CA ILE A 153 2.44 -17.32 34.08
C ILE A 153 1.99 -18.09 35.32
N LYS A 154 0.99 -18.96 35.16
CA LYS A 154 0.46 -19.80 36.24
C LYS A 154 0.39 -21.26 35.81
N PRO A 155 0.60 -22.22 36.73
CA PRO A 155 0.44 -23.63 36.40
C PRO A 155 -1.05 -23.92 36.14
N LYS A 156 -1.37 -24.59 35.01
CA LYS A 156 -2.75 -24.94 34.62
C LYS A 156 -3.07 -26.42 34.87
N ASN A 157 -2.16 -27.31 34.47
CA ASN A 157 -2.33 -28.76 34.54
C ASN A 157 -1.23 -29.43 35.40
N ALA A 158 -0.65 -28.69 36.35
CA ALA A 158 0.42 -29.16 37.21
C ALA A 158 0.33 -28.45 38.58
N GLU A 159 0.97 -28.99 39.61
CA GLU A 159 0.97 -28.38 40.95
C GLU A 159 1.85 -27.12 41.05
N ARG A 160 2.89 -27.02 40.21
CA ARG A 160 3.89 -25.95 40.26
C ARG A 160 4.51 -25.68 38.89
N LEU A 161 5.13 -24.50 38.76
CA LEU A 161 5.97 -24.16 37.61
C LEU A 161 7.38 -24.72 37.83
N VAL A 162 8.00 -25.16 36.73
CA VAL A 162 9.35 -25.73 36.71
C VAL A 162 10.12 -25.07 35.57
N PHE A 163 11.34 -24.63 35.85
CA PHE A 163 12.22 -23.97 34.89
C PHE A 163 13.57 -24.67 34.84
N GLU A 164 14.17 -24.73 33.66
CA GLU A 164 15.57 -25.11 33.50
C GLU A 164 16.36 -23.83 33.27
N VAL A 165 17.28 -23.50 34.18
CA VAL A 165 18.13 -22.31 34.11
C VAL A 165 19.58 -22.77 34.28
N ASP A 166 20.42 -22.50 33.28
CA ASP A 166 21.85 -22.82 33.30
C ASP A 166 22.20 -24.29 33.64
N GLY A 167 21.29 -25.22 33.31
CA GLY A 167 21.46 -26.65 33.58
C GLY A 167 20.86 -27.13 34.91
N GLU A 168 20.29 -26.23 35.70
CA GLU A 168 19.61 -26.55 36.96
C GLU A 168 18.08 -26.46 36.83
N THR A 169 17.39 -27.42 37.44
CA THR A 169 15.93 -27.44 37.53
C THR A 169 15.44 -26.65 38.73
N VAL A 170 14.79 -25.50 38.50
CA VAL A 170 14.20 -24.65 39.54
C VAL A 170 12.71 -24.94 39.69
N PHE A 171 12.30 -25.34 40.89
CA PHE A 171 10.90 -25.60 41.24
C PHE A 171 10.28 -24.41 41.98
N MET A 172 9.18 -23.87 41.45
CA MET A 172 8.40 -22.87 42.18
C MET A 172 7.61 -23.50 43.34
N PRO A 173 7.27 -22.73 44.39
CA PRO A 173 6.32 -23.17 45.40
C PRO A 173 4.98 -23.52 44.76
N LYS A 174 4.27 -24.48 45.36
CA LYS A 174 2.98 -24.98 44.85
C LYS A 174 1.99 -23.84 44.64
N GLY A 175 1.30 -23.83 43.50
CA GLY A 175 0.27 -22.85 43.15
C GLY A 175 0.74 -21.41 42.92
N LYS A 176 2.04 -21.10 43.01
CA LYS A 176 2.53 -19.73 42.77
C LYS A 176 2.64 -19.40 41.28
N SER A 177 2.38 -18.15 40.96
CA SER A 177 2.52 -17.57 39.61
C SER A 177 3.77 -16.71 39.52
N ILE A 178 4.26 -16.51 38.30
CA ILE A 178 5.37 -15.60 37.99
C ILE A 178 4.86 -14.47 37.12
N THR A 179 5.24 -13.26 37.46
CA THR A 179 4.97 -12.08 36.65
C THR A 179 6.22 -11.69 35.86
N VAL A 180 6.17 -11.87 34.54
CA VAL A 180 7.18 -11.36 33.61
C VAL A 180 6.84 -9.90 33.32
N ARG A 181 7.57 -8.98 33.96
CA ARG A 181 7.31 -7.54 33.86
C ARG A 181 7.53 -6.97 32.46
N ARG A 182 8.53 -7.47 31.72
CA ARG A 182 8.87 -7.01 30.35
C ARG A 182 9.16 -8.19 29.43
N PRO A 183 8.13 -8.83 28.85
CA PRO A 183 8.33 -9.89 27.89
C PRO A 183 9.15 -9.40 26.69
N GLY A 184 10.20 -10.12 26.29
CA GLY A 184 11.11 -9.71 25.21
C GLY A 184 12.26 -8.79 25.66
N GLY A 185 12.19 -8.27 26.88
CA GLY A 185 13.19 -7.36 27.46
C GLY A 185 12.91 -5.88 27.18
N SER A 186 13.62 -4.99 27.88
CA SER A 186 13.47 -3.54 27.70
C SER A 186 13.86 -3.06 26.30
N ALA A 187 14.73 -3.80 25.64
CA ALA A 187 15.24 -3.46 24.32
C ALA A 187 14.24 -3.74 23.19
N SER A 188 13.18 -4.53 23.39
CA SER A 188 12.19 -4.86 22.35
C SER A 188 10.96 -3.95 22.35
N THR A 189 10.60 -3.40 23.51
CA THR A 189 9.41 -2.56 23.67
C THR A 189 9.49 -1.31 22.78
N ASN A 190 8.38 -1.00 22.10
CA ASN A 190 8.19 0.13 21.18
C ASN A 190 9.19 0.22 19.99
N GLN A 191 10.01 -0.81 19.75
CA GLN A 191 11.05 -0.71 18.73
C GLN A 191 10.50 -0.86 17.31
N PHE A 192 9.48 -1.70 17.11
CA PHE A 192 8.86 -1.84 15.80
C PHE A 192 8.11 -0.56 15.44
N THR A 193 7.36 0.00 16.39
CA THR A 193 6.60 1.25 16.25
C THR A 193 7.54 2.42 15.92
N LEU A 194 8.69 2.50 16.59
CA LEU A 194 9.71 3.50 16.29
C LEU A 194 10.32 3.29 14.89
N ALA A 195 10.63 2.06 14.51
CA ALA A 195 11.15 1.75 13.18
C ALA A 195 10.13 2.09 12.08
N HIS A 196 8.85 1.76 12.29
CA HIS A 196 7.74 2.16 11.45
C HIS A 196 7.67 3.68 11.30
N SER A 197 7.61 4.41 12.41
CA SER A 197 7.60 5.88 12.40
C SER A 197 8.77 6.46 11.59
N ARG A 198 10.00 5.97 11.81
CA ARG A 198 11.19 6.42 11.07
C ARG A 198 11.11 6.17 9.57
N PHE A 199 10.54 5.04 9.15
CA PHE A 199 10.39 4.73 7.73
C PHE A 199 9.39 5.67 7.06
N PHE A 200 8.23 5.89 7.69
CA PHE A 200 7.11 6.65 7.11
C PHE A 200 7.20 8.17 7.31
N SER A 201 7.89 8.65 8.33
CA SER A 201 8.15 10.10 8.51
C SER A 201 9.38 10.59 7.74
N GLY A 202 10.23 9.66 7.28
CA GLY A 202 11.51 9.97 6.67
C GLY A 202 11.50 9.93 5.14
N ARG A 203 12.71 10.04 4.57
CA ARG A 203 12.93 9.97 3.11
C ARG A 203 12.66 8.56 2.54
N LEU A 204 12.66 7.52 3.38
CA LEU A 204 12.57 6.12 2.92
C LEU A 204 11.25 5.80 2.21
N VAL A 205 10.12 6.32 2.71
CA VAL A 205 8.84 6.15 2.01
C VAL A 205 8.85 6.86 0.66
N ASN A 206 9.41 8.07 0.58
CA ASN A 206 9.51 8.82 -0.69
C ASN A 206 10.40 8.10 -1.70
N GLU A 207 11.51 7.51 -1.27
CA GLU A 207 12.37 6.71 -2.15
C GLU A 207 11.68 5.40 -2.58
N SER A 208 10.89 4.78 -1.72
CA SER A 208 10.06 3.62 -2.08
C SER A 208 9.03 3.98 -3.15
N ILE A 209 8.38 5.14 -2.99
CA ILE A 209 7.45 5.70 -3.97
C ILE A 209 8.12 5.93 -5.33
N LYS A 210 9.30 6.57 -5.35
CA LYS A 210 10.05 6.80 -6.59
C LYS A 210 10.46 5.48 -7.26
N ARG A 211 10.93 4.52 -6.47
CA ARG A 211 11.35 3.19 -6.95
C ARG A 211 10.20 2.34 -7.47
N SER A 212 8.96 2.63 -7.09
CA SER A 212 7.77 1.88 -7.56
C SER A 212 7.63 1.85 -9.08
N GLY A 213 8.30 2.76 -9.80
CA GLY A 213 8.18 2.89 -11.24
C GLY A 213 6.83 3.45 -11.68
N PHE A 214 5.98 3.87 -10.73
CA PHE A 214 4.65 4.40 -11.03
C PHE A 214 4.70 5.56 -12.02
N GLN A 215 5.68 6.46 -11.92
CA GLN A 215 5.82 7.58 -12.87
C GLN A 215 6.01 7.09 -14.32
N LYS A 216 6.80 6.02 -14.53
CA LYS A 216 7.00 5.44 -15.86
C LYS A 216 5.71 4.79 -16.38
N ILE A 217 5.02 4.02 -15.53
CA ILE A 217 3.75 3.38 -15.87
C ILE A 217 2.72 4.45 -16.22
N PHE A 218 2.58 5.45 -15.35
CA PHE A 218 1.70 6.60 -15.54
C PHE A 218 1.95 7.30 -16.87
N ASN A 219 3.19 7.71 -17.14
CA ASN A 219 3.55 8.39 -18.38
C ASN A 219 3.20 7.53 -19.60
N SER A 220 3.52 6.23 -19.57
CA SER A 220 3.22 5.34 -20.69
C SER A 220 1.71 5.14 -20.92
N SER A 221 0.92 5.03 -19.86
CA SER A 221 -0.53 4.84 -19.93
C SER A 221 -1.25 6.14 -20.30
N ILE A 222 -0.85 7.28 -19.74
CA ILE A 222 -1.48 8.56 -20.05
C ILE A 222 -1.19 8.99 -21.49
N THR A 223 0.03 8.76 -22.01
CA THR A 223 0.33 9.02 -23.43
C THR A 223 -0.53 8.17 -24.36
N LYS A 224 -0.84 6.91 -23.99
CA LYS A 224 -1.79 6.07 -24.76
C LYS A 224 -3.22 6.60 -24.65
N ALA A 225 -3.66 6.98 -23.46
CA ALA A 225 -5.01 7.50 -23.23
C ALA A 225 -5.26 8.84 -23.92
N LEU A 226 -4.24 9.69 -24.06
CA LEU A 226 -4.31 10.97 -24.78
C LEU A 226 -4.17 10.83 -26.30
N SER A 227 -3.86 9.63 -26.80
CA SER A 227 -3.70 9.43 -28.24
C SER A 227 -5.02 9.66 -28.98
N VAL A 228 -4.98 10.53 -29.98
CA VAL A 228 -6.20 11.00 -30.66
C VAL A 228 -6.93 9.85 -31.37
N PRO A 229 -8.24 9.66 -31.10
CA PRO A 229 -9.07 8.69 -31.79
C PRO A 229 -9.11 8.90 -33.32
N SER A 230 -9.25 7.81 -34.07
CA SER A 230 -9.23 7.85 -35.55
C SER A 230 -10.36 8.67 -36.17
N ASN A 231 -11.52 8.77 -35.52
CA ASN A 231 -12.63 9.61 -35.97
C ASN A 231 -12.30 11.11 -35.87
N ILE A 232 -11.53 11.54 -34.87
CA ILE A 232 -11.12 12.95 -34.71
C ILE A 232 -10.02 13.32 -35.71
N LYS A 233 -9.16 12.35 -36.07
CA LYS A 233 -8.11 12.53 -37.10
C LYS A 233 -8.66 12.71 -38.51
N LYS A 234 -9.87 12.20 -38.78
CA LYS A 234 -10.50 12.30 -40.10
C LYS A 234 -11.23 13.64 -40.24
N VAL A 235 -11.29 14.14 -41.47
CA VAL A 235 -12.08 15.33 -41.81
C VAL A 235 -13.55 15.04 -41.52
N GLN A 236 -14.09 15.73 -40.51
CA GLN A 236 -15.49 15.71 -40.13
C GLN A 236 -15.92 17.14 -39.78
N TYR A 237 -17.14 17.49 -40.17
CA TYR A 237 -17.68 18.84 -39.98
C TYR A 237 -18.47 18.98 -38.68
N SER A 238 -18.72 17.86 -37.99
CA SER A 238 -19.38 17.84 -36.70
C SER A 238 -18.88 16.69 -35.85
N PHE A 239 -18.75 16.94 -34.55
CA PHE A 239 -18.38 15.93 -33.57
C PHE A 239 -19.41 15.87 -32.44
N SER A 240 -19.77 14.66 -32.02
CA SER A 240 -20.65 14.48 -30.87
C SER A 240 -19.85 14.56 -29.56
N PRO A 241 -20.14 15.53 -28.67
CA PRO A 241 -19.46 15.64 -27.38
C PRO A 241 -19.61 14.38 -26.52
N ASN A 242 -20.76 13.70 -26.60
CA ASN A 242 -21.05 12.50 -25.84
C ASN A 242 -20.24 11.30 -26.34
N LEU A 243 -20.07 11.17 -27.66
CA LEU A 243 -19.20 10.16 -28.24
C LEU A 243 -17.74 10.38 -27.85
N ILE A 244 -17.26 11.63 -27.87
CA ILE A 244 -15.88 11.94 -27.49
C ILE A 244 -15.64 11.62 -26.00
N ARG A 245 -16.59 11.98 -25.13
CA ARG A 245 -16.53 11.61 -23.70
C ARG A 245 -16.45 10.10 -23.50
N SER A 246 -17.29 9.31 -24.19
CA SER A 246 -17.28 7.85 -24.04
C SER A 246 -15.99 7.23 -24.58
N GLN A 247 -15.44 7.78 -25.67
CA GLN A 247 -14.13 7.38 -26.20
C GLN A 247 -12.99 7.70 -25.22
N ALA A 248 -13.02 8.87 -24.57
CA ALA A 248 -12.04 9.25 -23.54
C ALA A 248 -12.07 8.27 -22.36
N ASP A 249 -13.27 7.92 -21.87
CA ASP A 249 -13.45 6.96 -20.76
C ASP A 249 -12.92 5.58 -21.12
N ALA A 250 -13.23 5.11 -22.34
CA ALA A 250 -12.78 3.83 -22.84
C ALA A 250 -11.25 3.79 -22.99
N ALA A 251 -10.65 4.84 -23.55
CA ALA A 251 -9.20 4.95 -23.73
C ALA A 251 -8.45 4.99 -22.39
N LEU A 252 -8.98 5.74 -21.42
CA LEU A 252 -8.44 5.80 -20.06
C LEU A 252 -8.50 4.43 -19.38
N THR A 253 -9.66 3.78 -19.43
CA THR A 253 -9.88 2.45 -18.86
C THR A 253 -8.98 1.40 -19.50
N ALA A 254 -8.85 1.41 -20.83
CA ALA A 254 -7.98 0.47 -21.55
C ALA A 254 -6.50 0.70 -21.21
N SER A 255 -6.07 1.95 -21.10
CA SER A 255 -4.65 2.30 -20.88
C SER A 255 -4.17 1.97 -19.46
N PHE A 256 -5.06 1.99 -18.47
CA PHE A 256 -4.75 1.65 -17.08
C PHE A 256 -5.23 0.23 -16.68
N GLY A 257 -6.15 -0.38 -17.43
CA GLY A 257 -6.68 -1.72 -17.17
C GLY A 257 -5.87 -2.86 -17.80
N GLY A 258 -5.06 -2.58 -18.83
CA GLY A 258 -4.20 -3.58 -19.50
C GLY A 258 -2.80 -3.75 -18.91
N ALA A 259 -2.45 -3.03 -17.84
CA ALA A 259 -1.16 -3.10 -17.18
C ALA A 259 -1.24 -3.97 -15.90
N LEU A 260 -1.41 -5.28 -16.07
CA LEU A 260 -1.27 -6.27 -15.01
C LEU A 260 -0.38 -7.43 -15.47
#